data_AF-A0A1S7SAK4-F1
#
_entry.id   AF-A0A1S7SAK4-F1
#
_cell.length_a   1.000
_cell.length_b   1.000
_cell.length_c   1.000
_cell.angle_alpha   90.00
_cell.angle_beta   90.00
_cell.angle_gamma   90.00
#
_symmetry.space_group_name_H-M   'P 1'
#
loop_
_entity.id
_entity.type
_entity.pdbx_description
1 polymer ?
#
loop_
_entity_poly.entity_id
_entity_poly.type
_entity_poly.pdbx_seq_one_letter_code
_entity_poly.pdbx_strand_id
1 'polypeptide(L)'
;MPTITAFSIIRDELPDAERSKIQKWLDPLVRRVDQTFNGDVDVNNHRYLADSVLMTWGGIVGDDGLYEKGRSRFLSILDEARANGGLPLETRRGARALWYMRQSLTSMVVMAEVARGHGENLYVKTSGDASPVKRSIWTIFGYWLNGINDPVLVNAYAAENYIPGPSRDYLHQDTGFLDNRGNGRHYLAFLEALAAVPAENISVQRAIALLQKDAATERPLIDEFVGGNATCFWGK
;
A
#
# COMPACT_ATOMS: atom_id res chain seq x y z
N MET A 1 -9.24 6.34 -4.38
CA MET A 1 -8.43 5.59 -5.36
C MET A 1 -9.27 5.08 -6.55
N PRO A 2 -10.34 4.28 -6.38
CA PRO A 2 -10.97 3.61 -7.54
C PRO A 2 -11.47 4.53 -8.64
N THR A 3 -12.05 5.68 -8.27
CA THR A 3 -12.56 6.66 -9.23
C THR A 3 -11.46 7.27 -10.10
N ILE A 4 -10.29 7.60 -9.53
CA ILE A 4 -9.19 8.18 -10.31
C ILE A 4 -8.51 7.12 -11.19
N THR A 5 -8.45 5.86 -10.73
CA THR A 5 -7.98 4.73 -11.54
C THR A 5 -8.92 4.44 -12.71
N ALA A 6 -10.24 4.44 -12.48
CA ALA A 6 -11.22 4.29 -13.56
C ALA A 6 -11.10 5.43 -14.59
N PHE A 7 -10.97 6.68 -14.12
CA PHE A 7 -10.74 7.83 -15.00
C PHE A 7 -9.44 7.67 -15.80
N SER A 8 -8.33 7.21 -15.19
CA SER A 8 -7.06 7.05 -15.91
C SER A 8 -7.13 6.05 -17.05
N ILE A 9 -7.99 5.03 -16.94
CA ILE A 9 -8.18 4.02 -17.98
C ILE A 9 -8.94 4.58 -19.18
N ILE A 10 -10.04 5.29 -18.94
CA ILE A 10 -10.94 5.74 -20.03
C ILE A 10 -10.59 7.11 -20.59
N ARG A 11 -9.75 7.90 -19.92
CA ARG A 11 -9.57 9.33 -20.20
C ARG A 11 -9.17 9.63 -21.64
N ASP A 12 -8.40 8.76 -22.29
CA ASP A 12 -7.90 9.00 -23.65
C ASP A 12 -8.95 8.69 -24.72
N GLU A 13 -10.02 7.99 -24.35
CA GLU A 13 -11.19 7.71 -25.19
C GLU A 13 -12.29 8.78 -25.05
N LEU A 14 -12.21 9.63 -24.03
CA LEU A 14 -13.21 10.66 -23.76
C LEU A 14 -13.01 11.91 -24.66
N PRO A 15 -14.10 12.54 -25.14
CA PRO A 15 -14.01 13.86 -25.76
C PRO A 15 -13.38 14.90 -24.82
N ASP A 16 -12.60 15.84 -25.38
CA ASP A 16 -11.86 16.85 -24.60
C ASP A 16 -12.71 17.60 -23.58
N ALA A 17 -13.95 17.95 -23.96
CA ALA A 17 -14.88 18.65 -23.09
C ALA A 17 -15.31 17.80 -21.88
N GLU A 18 -15.57 16.50 -22.08
CA GLU A 18 -15.95 15.58 -21.02
C GLU A 18 -14.77 15.26 -20.11
N ARG A 19 -13.60 14.96 -20.71
CA ARG A 19 -12.34 14.77 -19.99
C ARG A 19 -12.03 15.94 -19.08
N SER A 20 -12.12 17.17 -19.61
CA SER A 20 -11.90 18.40 -18.86
C SER A 20 -12.91 18.60 -17.74
N LYS A 21 -14.19 18.27 -17.97
CA LYS A 21 -15.26 18.39 -16.97
C LYS A 21 -15.03 17.44 -15.80
N ILE A 22 -14.71 16.18 -16.07
CA ILE A 22 -14.44 15.17 -15.04
C ILE A 22 -13.16 15.53 -14.26
N GLN A 23 -12.09 15.92 -14.95
CA GLN A 23 -10.84 16.33 -14.30
C GLN A 23 -11.06 17.53 -13.36
N LYS A 24 -11.80 18.57 -13.80
CA LYS A 24 -12.14 19.74 -12.97
C LYS A 24 -12.97 19.38 -11.74
N TRP A 25 -13.77 18.32 -11.80
CA TRP A 25 -14.55 17.83 -10.66
C TRP A 25 -13.70 16.99 -9.69
N LEU A 26 -12.84 16.11 -10.20
CA LEU A 26 -12.00 15.22 -9.40
C LEU A 26 -10.87 15.97 -8.68
N ASP A 27 -10.20 16.91 -9.35
CA ASP A 27 -9.01 17.58 -8.84
C ASP A 27 -9.19 18.20 -7.43
N PRO A 28 -10.23 19.03 -7.16
CA PRO A 28 -10.42 19.60 -5.83
C PRO A 28 -10.76 18.55 -4.76
N LEU A 29 -11.38 17.42 -5.14
CA LEU A 29 -11.69 16.32 -4.21
C LEU A 29 -10.42 15.60 -3.79
N VAL A 30 -9.53 15.31 -4.74
CA VAL A 30 -8.24 14.68 -4.48
C VAL A 30 -7.37 15.59 -3.61
N ARG A 31 -7.24 16.87 -3.97
CA ARG A 31 -6.41 17.83 -3.21
C ARG A 31 -6.89 18.05 -1.78
N ARG A 32 -8.19 17.90 -1.51
CA ARG A 32 -8.74 18.01 -0.16
C ARG A 32 -8.26 16.92 0.79
N VAL A 33 -7.90 15.74 0.28
CA VAL A 33 -7.40 14.61 1.10
C VAL A 33 -6.12 15.01 1.84
N ASP A 34 -5.26 15.82 1.21
CA ASP A 34 -4.02 16.28 1.83
C ASP A 34 -4.27 17.14 3.09
N GLN A 35 -5.31 17.97 3.04
CA GLN A 35 -5.67 18.90 4.12
C GLN A 35 -6.13 18.18 5.40
N THR A 36 -6.59 16.93 5.29
CA THR A 36 -6.98 16.10 6.44
C THR A 36 -5.79 15.80 7.37
N PHE A 37 -4.56 15.95 6.89
CA PHE A 37 -3.35 15.68 7.66
C PHE A 37 -2.62 16.95 8.14
N ASN A 38 -3.29 18.10 8.11
CA ASN A 38 -2.74 19.32 8.69
C ASN A 38 -2.82 19.26 10.23
N GLY A 39 -1.74 19.64 10.92
CA GLY A 39 -1.66 19.66 12.38
C GLY A 39 -0.96 18.44 12.98
N ASP A 40 -1.20 18.20 14.28
CA ASP A 40 -0.61 17.08 15.02
C ASP A 40 -1.49 15.82 14.88
N VAL A 41 -1.23 15.05 13.84
CA VAL A 41 -1.94 13.78 13.54
C VAL A 41 -0.95 12.65 13.27
N ASP A 42 -1.33 11.43 13.65
CA ASP A 42 -0.56 10.22 13.33
C ASP A 42 -0.39 10.07 11.81
N VAL A 43 0.85 10.08 11.36
CA VAL A 43 1.21 9.96 9.94
C VAL A 43 1.44 8.48 9.58
N ASN A 44 0.42 7.66 9.84
CA ASN A 44 0.42 6.20 9.65
C ASN A 44 -0.15 5.78 8.28
N ASN A 45 -0.60 4.53 8.15
CA ASN A 45 -1.25 3.96 6.96
C ASN A 45 -2.32 4.86 6.32
N HIS A 46 -3.04 5.68 7.10
CA HIS A 46 -4.01 6.63 6.55
C HIS A 46 -3.33 7.71 5.70
N ARG A 47 -2.20 8.26 6.15
CA ARG A 47 -1.40 9.17 5.33
C ARG A 47 -0.82 8.44 4.13
N TYR A 48 -0.36 7.21 4.30
CA TYR A 48 0.24 6.44 3.19
C TYR A 48 -0.79 6.23 2.08
N LEU A 49 -2.04 5.89 2.43
CA LEU A 49 -3.14 5.80 1.48
C LEU A 49 -3.40 7.14 0.80
N ALA A 50 -3.50 8.24 1.57
CA ALA A 50 -3.70 9.58 1.02
C ALA A 50 -2.60 9.96 0.01
N ASP A 51 -1.34 9.80 0.38
CA ASP A 51 -0.20 10.10 -0.48
C ASP A 51 -0.14 9.21 -1.72
N SER A 52 -0.59 7.96 -1.64
CA SER A 52 -0.72 7.10 -2.83
C SER A 52 -1.77 7.64 -3.80
N VAL A 53 -2.89 8.17 -3.28
CA VAL A 53 -3.95 8.81 -4.10
C VAL A 53 -3.42 10.10 -4.74
N LEU A 54 -2.71 10.94 -3.97
CA LEU A 54 -2.12 12.17 -4.48
C LEU A 54 -1.11 11.87 -5.59
N MET A 55 -0.22 10.89 -5.40
CA MET A 55 0.77 10.53 -6.40
C MET A 55 0.15 9.93 -7.65
N THR A 56 -0.85 9.06 -7.49
CA THR A 56 -1.60 8.51 -8.62
C THR A 56 -2.25 9.63 -9.43
N TRP A 57 -2.90 10.59 -8.75
CA TRP A 57 -3.52 11.73 -9.43
C TRP A 57 -2.50 12.64 -10.10
N GLY A 58 -1.39 12.96 -9.41
CA GLY A 58 -0.28 13.74 -9.97
C GLY A 58 0.27 13.12 -11.24
N GLY A 59 0.46 11.79 -11.25
CA GLY A 59 0.85 11.05 -12.44
C GLY A 59 -0.16 11.14 -13.58
N ILE A 60 -1.46 11.03 -13.26
CA ILE A 60 -2.54 11.19 -14.25
C ILE A 60 -2.55 12.61 -14.86
N VAL A 61 -2.55 13.67 -14.04
CA VAL A 61 -2.73 15.03 -14.57
C VAL A 61 -1.43 15.75 -14.94
N GLY A 62 -0.27 15.11 -14.76
CA GLY A 62 1.04 15.73 -14.99
C GLY A 62 1.38 16.81 -13.96
N ASP A 63 0.94 16.63 -12.71
CA ASP A 63 1.27 17.53 -11.59
C ASP A 63 2.41 16.91 -10.76
N ASP A 64 3.63 17.36 -11.05
CA ASP A 64 4.85 16.91 -10.38
C ASP A 64 4.82 17.14 -8.87
N GLY A 65 4.15 18.19 -8.40
CA GLY A 65 4.05 18.49 -6.97
C GLY A 65 3.22 17.46 -6.21
N LEU A 66 2.14 16.96 -6.82
CA LEU A 66 1.34 15.87 -6.26
C LEU A 66 2.05 14.52 -6.36
N TYR A 67 2.73 14.26 -7.48
CA TYR A 67 3.55 13.07 -7.66
C TYR A 67 4.64 12.98 -6.58
N GLU A 68 5.37 14.08 -6.37
CA GLU A 68 6.48 14.15 -5.42
C GLU A 68 6.04 13.91 -3.98
N LYS A 69 4.81 14.29 -3.60
CA LYS A 69 4.29 14.00 -2.24
C LYS A 69 4.28 12.51 -1.93
N GLY A 70 3.77 11.67 -2.84
CA GLY A 70 3.78 10.22 -2.61
C GLY A 70 5.16 9.60 -2.81
N ARG A 71 5.96 10.10 -3.74
CA ARG A 71 7.36 9.65 -3.90
C ARG A 71 8.17 9.90 -2.62
N SER A 72 8.09 11.11 -2.07
CA SER A 72 8.70 11.48 -0.80
C SER A 72 8.15 10.64 0.36
N ARG A 73 6.83 10.41 0.40
CA ARG A 73 6.23 9.53 1.42
C ARG A 73 6.78 8.11 1.37
N PHE A 74 6.91 7.52 0.19
CA PHE A 74 7.48 6.19 0.04
C PHE A 74 8.87 6.12 0.69
N LEU A 75 9.73 7.11 0.42
CA LEU A 75 11.06 7.17 1.02
C LEU A 75 11.02 7.39 2.54
N SER A 76 10.13 8.26 3.04
CA SER A 76 9.94 8.45 4.48
C SER A 76 9.51 7.16 5.18
N ILE A 77 8.65 6.33 4.56
CA ILE A 77 8.27 5.03 5.13
C ILE A 77 9.49 4.11 5.28
N LEU A 78 10.40 4.10 4.31
CA LEU A 78 11.66 3.34 4.42
C LEU A 78 12.52 3.87 5.57
N ASP A 79 12.53 5.18 5.77
CA ASP A 79 13.27 5.82 6.87
C ASP A 79 12.63 5.55 8.25
N GLU A 80 11.31 5.49 8.33
CA GLU A 80 10.55 5.21 9.56
C GLU A 80 10.59 3.72 9.94
N ALA A 81 10.80 2.83 8.97
CA ALA A 81 10.87 1.39 9.22
C ALA A 81 12.03 1.03 10.15
N ARG A 82 11.77 0.16 11.12
CA ARG A 82 12.81 -0.43 11.98
C ARG A 82 13.77 -1.30 11.15
N ALA A 83 14.93 -1.61 11.72
CA ALA A 83 15.92 -2.48 11.07
C ALA A 83 15.37 -3.86 10.66
N ASN A 84 14.39 -4.39 11.39
CA ASN A 84 13.72 -5.65 11.06
C ASN A 84 12.53 -5.49 10.09
N GLY A 85 12.19 -4.27 9.66
CA GLY A 85 11.10 -3.95 8.73
C GLY A 85 9.76 -3.58 9.38
N GLY A 86 9.61 -3.70 10.71
CA GLY A 86 8.37 -3.33 11.38
C GLY A 86 8.13 -1.81 11.37
N LEU A 87 6.96 -1.36 10.90
CA LEU A 87 6.55 0.05 10.92
C LEU A 87 6.03 0.43 12.32
N PRO A 88 6.63 1.41 13.03
CA PRO A 88 6.27 1.70 14.42
C PRO A 88 4.80 1.96 14.68
N LEU A 89 4.18 2.83 13.88
CA LEU A 89 2.78 3.22 14.07
C LEU A 89 1.78 2.09 13.76
N GLU A 90 2.17 1.13 12.92
CA GLU A 90 1.32 -0.02 12.58
C GLU A 90 1.51 -1.17 13.56
N THR A 91 2.77 -1.44 13.93
CA THR A 91 3.10 -2.57 14.80
C THR A 91 2.65 -2.39 16.24
N ARG A 92 2.41 -1.15 16.69
CA ARG A 92 1.82 -0.87 18.01
C ARG A 92 0.33 -1.16 18.14
N ARG A 93 -0.35 -1.55 17.06
CA ARG A 93 -1.81 -1.64 16.96
C ARG A 93 -2.40 -2.95 17.51
N GLY A 94 -1.75 -3.57 18.50
CA GLY A 94 -2.26 -4.78 19.15
C GLY A 94 -2.52 -5.93 18.19
N ALA A 95 -3.69 -6.57 18.34
CA ALA A 95 -4.13 -7.66 17.46
C ALA A 95 -4.19 -7.25 15.97
N ARG A 96 -4.28 -5.95 15.66
CA ARG A 96 -4.35 -5.44 14.27
C ARG A 96 -2.99 -5.04 13.70
N ALA A 97 -1.87 -5.36 14.35
CA ALA A 97 -0.55 -4.96 13.87
C ALA A 97 -0.25 -5.46 12.45
N LEU A 98 -0.44 -6.76 12.16
CA LEU A 98 -0.26 -7.30 10.81
C LEU A 98 -1.28 -6.76 9.80
N TRP A 99 -2.50 -6.50 10.24
CA TRP A 99 -3.55 -5.92 9.41
C TRP A 99 -3.16 -4.54 8.90
N TYR A 100 -2.65 -3.69 9.78
CA TYR A 100 -2.24 -2.33 9.43
C TYR A 100 -0.93 -2.31 8.63
N MET A 101 0.02 -3.19 8.95
CA MET A 101 1.19 -3.42 8.09
C MET A 101 0.78 -3.73 6.65
N ARG A 102 -0.25 -4.58 6.46
CA ARG A 102 -0.78 -4.90 5.13
C ARG A 102 -1.34 -3.66 4.41
N GLN A 103 -2.08 -2.80 5.10
CA GLN A 103 -2.61 -1.55 4.50
C GLN A 103 -1.49 -0.61 4.05
N SER A 104 -0.43 -0.50 4.85
CA SER A 104 0.77 0.27 4.48
C SER A 104 1.45 -0.32 3.25
N LEU A 105 1.65 -1.65 3.22
CA LEU A 105 2.25 -2.34 2.07
C LEU A 105 1.43 -2.17 0.78
N THR A 106 0.10 -2.21 0.87
CA THR A 106 -0.77 -1.93 -0.27
C THR A 106 -0.52 -0.54 -0.84
N SER A 107 -0.48 0.49 0.01
CA SER A 107 -0.21 1.88 -0.42
C SER A 107 1.18 2.03 -1.03
N MET A 108 2.20 1.39 -0.43
CA MET A 108 3.56 1.40 -0.96
C MET A 108 3.66 0.75 -2.34
N VAL A 109 2.99 -0.39 -2.55
CA VAL A 109 2.94 -1.06 -3.85
C VAL A 109 2.28 -0.17 -4.90
N VAL A 110 1.16 0.48 -4.58
CA VAL A 110 0.54 1.44 -5.50
C VAL A 110 1.49 2.58 -5.87
N MET A 111 2.16 3.20 -4.89
CA MET A 111 3.16 4.25 -5.18
C MET A 111 4.28 3.73 -6.09
N ALA A 112 4.77 2.51 -5.84
CA ALA A 112 5.83 1.91 -6.63
C ALA A 112 5.39 1.61 -8.08
N GLU A 113 4.17 1.11 -8.28
CA GLU A 113 3.61 0.87 -9.61
C GLU A 113 3.35 2.18 -10.38
N VAL A 114 2.82 3.21 -9.71
CA VAL A 114 2.67 4.54 -10.31
C VAL A 114 4.04 5.08 -10.75
N ALA A 115 5.07 4.97 -9.90
CA ALA A 115 6.41 5.40 -10.27
C ALA A 115 6.97 4.64 -11.47
N ARG A 116 6.73 3.32 -11.54
CA ARG A 116 7.16 2.49 -12.68
C ARG A 116 6.51 2.95 -13.98
N GLY A 117 5.23 3.29 -13.95
CA GLY A 117 4.53 3.91 -15.08
C GLY A 117 5.14 5.24 -15.54
N HIS A 118 5.84 5.93 -14.63
CA HIS A 118 6.58 7.17 -14.88
C HIS A 118 8.09 6.97 -15.11
N GLY A 119 8.55 5.72 -15.32
CA GLY A 119 9.95 5.41 -15.61
C GLY A 119 10.88 5.38 -14.39
N GLU A 120 10.36 5.45 -13.17
CA GLU A 120 11.13 5.30 -11.93
C GLU A 120 10.88 3.94 -11.27
N ASN A 121 11.92 3.27 -10.79
CA ASN A 121 11.78 2.05 -10.01
C ASN A 121 11.92 2.32 -8.51
N LEU A 122 10.81 2.38 -7.77
CA LEU A 122 10.83 2.55 -6.31
C LEU A 122 11.18 1.27 -5.54
N TYR A 123 11.02 0.08 -6.14
CA TYR A 123 11.32 -1.18 -5.47
C TYR A 123 12.82 -1.39 -5.19
N VAL A 124 13.70 -0.65 -5.86
CA VAL A 124 15.16 -0.70 -5.63
C VAL A 124 15.64 0.38 -4.66
N LYS A 125 14.75 1.25 -4.18
CA LYS A 125 15.13 2.31 -3.24
C LYS A 125 15.34 1.74 -1.85
N THR A 126 16.23 2.41 -1.13
CA THR A 126 16.51 2.14 0.28
C THR A 126 16.37 3.42 1.09
N SER A 127 16.15 3.26 2.39
CA SER A 127 16.26 4.33 3.40
C SER A 127 17.58 5.12 3.27
N GLY A 128 17.57 6.36 3.76
CA GLY A 128 18.75 7.23 3.87
C GLY A 128 19.82 6.71 4.82
N ASP A 129 20.85 7.52 5.05
CA ASP A 129 22.06 7.14 5.82
C ASP A 129 21.91 7.32 7.34
N ALA A 130 20.75 7.78 7.82
CA ALA A 130 20.50 8.02 9.23
C ALA A 130 20.53 6.74 10.11
N SER A 131 20.49 5.55 9.51
CA SER A 131 20.61 4.29 10.22
C SER A 131 21.62 3.36 9.53
N PRO A 132 22.40 2.58 10.30
CA PRO A 132 23.45 1.71 9.77
C PRO A 132 22.89 0.54 8.95
N VAL A 133 21.61 0.23 9.10
CA VAL A 133 20.92 -0.81 8.33
C VAL A 133 20.05 -0.12 7.29
N LYS A 134 20.30 -0.45 6.01
CA LYS A 134 19.45 -0.02 4.90
C LYS A 134 18.15 -0.82 4.90
N ARG A 135 17.02 -0.12 4.91
CA ARG A 135 15.67 -0.71 4.80
C ARG A 135 15.17 -0.49 3.39
N SER A 136 14.55 -1.52 2.83
CA SER A 136 13.81 -1.43 1.58
C SER A 136 12.37 -1.87 1.82
N ILE A 137 11.50 -1.69 0.82
CA ILE A 137 10.16 -2.26 0.85
C ILE A 137 10.20 -3.79 1.09
N TRP A 138 11.24 -4.48 0.62
CA TRP A 138 11.41 -5.92 0.83
C TRP A 138 11.76 -6.30 2.27
N THR A 139 12.40 -5.39 3.02
CA THR A 139 12.61 -5.54 4.46
C THR A 139 11.27 -5.50 5.20
N ILE A 140 10.39 -4.56 4.83
CA ILE A 140 9.05 -4.39 5.41
C ILE A 140 8.14 -5.58 5.04
N PHE A 141 8.17 -6.03 3.78
CA PHE A 141 7.50 -7.26 3.36
C PHE A 141 7.99 -8.47 4.13
N GLY A 142 9.31 -8.60 4.30
CA GLY A 142 9.91 -9.70 5.04
C GLY A 142 9.37 -9.77 6.48
N TYR A 143 9.28 -8.64 7.16
CA TYR A 143 8.66 -8.53 8.48
C TYR A 143 7.22 -9.04 8.49
N TRP A 144 6.39 -8.53 7.57
CA TRP A 144 4.98 -8.89 7.49
C TRP A 144 4.77 -10.37 7.16
N LEU A 145 5.49 -10.91 6.17
CA LEU A 145 5.44 -12.32 5.78
C LEU A 145 5.94 -13.24 6.90
N ASN A 146 6.97 -12.84 7.63
CA ASN A 146 7.45 -13.60 8.79
C ASN A 146 6.40 -13.58 9.90
N GLY A 147 5.80 -12.43 10.19
CA GLY A 147 4.78 -12.30 11.23
C GLY A 147 3.50 -13.08 10.95
N ILE A 148 3.11 -13.26 9.68
CA ILE A 148 1.99 -14.15 9.31
C ILE A 148 2.27 -15.60 9.74
N ASN A 149 3.51 -16.07 9.61
CA ASN A 149 3.90 -17.44 9.92
C ASN A 149 4.27 -17.63 11.40
N ASP A 150 4.89 -16.62 12.00
CA ASP A 150 5.31 -16.60 13.40
C ASP A 150 4.93 -15.25 14.06
N PRO A 151 3.71 -15.17 14.64
CA PRO A 151 3.22 -13.94 15.26
C PRO A 151 4.07 -13.42 16.43
N VAL A 152 4.93 -14.26 17.04
CA VAL A 152 5.82 -13.84 18.15
C VAL A 152 6.72 -12.68 17.72
N LEU A 153 7.11 -12.63 16.45
CA LEU A 153 7.93 -11.55 15.88
C LEU A 153 7.23 -10.17 15.88
N VAL A 154 5.90 -10.17 15.99
CA VAL A 154 5.07 -8.96 16.01
C VAL A 154 4.62 -8.62 17.42
N ASN A 155 4.38 -9.63 18.25
CA ASN A 155 3.84 -9.49 19.60
C ASN A 155 4.65 -8.53 20.49
N ALA A 156 5.98 -8.50 20.33
CA ALA A 156 6.85 -7.60 21.10
C ALA A 156 6.50 -6.10 20.93
N TYR A 157 6.07 -5.69 19.74
CA TYR A 157 5.64 -4.31 19.48
C TYR A 157 4.12 -4.15 19.62
N ALA A 158 3.36 -5.18 19.27
CA ALA A 158 1.91 -5.19 19.40
C ALA A 158 1.45 -5.06 20.86
N ALA A 159 2.30 -5.43 21.83
CA ALA A 159 2.03 -5.27 23.26
C ALA A 159 1.72 -3.83 23.70
N GLU A 160 2.15 -2.80 22.94
CA GLU A 160 1.73 -1.41 23.20
C GLU A 160 0.20 -1.24 23.09
N ASN A 161 -0.44 -2.06 22.24
CA ASN A 161 -1.89 -2.22 22.16
C ASN A 161 -2.64 -0.89 21.93
N TYR A 162 -2.02 0.02 21.17
CA TYR A 162 -2.55 1.34 20.86
C TYR A 162 -3.67 1.24 19.82
N ILE A 163 -4.91 1.58 20.20
CA ILE A 163 -6.10 1.53 19.33
C ILE A 163 -6.18 0.20 18.55
N PRO A 164 -6.31 -0.95 19.24
CA PRO A 164 -6.02 -2.25 18.65
C PRO A 164 -7.15 -2.85 17.80
N GLY A 165 -8.26 -2.12 17.65
CA GLY A 165 -9.43 -2.59 16.91
C GLY A 165 -10.28 -3.57 17.73
N PRO A 166 -10.82 -4.64 17.13
CA PRO A 166 -11.88 -5.44 17.74
C PRO A 166 -11.39 -6.31 18.91
N SER A 167 -10.09 -6.55 19.03
CA SER A 167 -9.49 -7.35 20.10
C SER A 167 -8.34 -6.60 20.75
N ARG A 168 -8.22 -6.73 22.08
CA ARG A 168 -7.07 -6.26 22.87
C ARG A 168 -6.05 -7.37 23.11
N ASP A 169 -6.35 -8.59 22.69
CA ASP A 169 -5.44 -9.72 22.83
C ASP A 169 -4.38 -9.67 21.72
N TYR A 170 -3.29 -8.96 22.00
CA TYR A 170 -2.20 -8.74 21.05
C TYR A 170 -1.42 -10.01 20.70
N LEU A 171 -1.58 -11.10 21.47
CA LEU A 171 -0.96 -12.40 21.18
C LEU A 171 -1.67 -13.13 20.03
N HIS A 172 -2.93 -12.75 19.75
CA HIS A 172 -3.74 -13.29 18.66
C HIS A 172 -3.91 -12.24 17.58
N GLN A 173 -3.00 -12.27 16.59
CA GLN A 173 -3.05 -11.36 15.45
C GLN A 173 -4.27 -11.63 14.56
N ASP A 174 -4.91 -10.57 14.10
CA ASP A 174 -6.02 -10.62 13.16
C ASP A 174 -5.48 -10.84 11.74
N THR A 175 -5.62 -12.08 11.27
CA THR A 175 -5.22 -12.51 9.92
C THR A 175 -6.37 -12.56 8.93
N GLY A 176 -7.55 -12.01 9.25
CA GLY A 176 -8.72 -12.04 8.36
C GLY A 176 -8.55 -11.24 7.06
N PHE A 177 -7.36 -10.69 6.79
CA PHE A 177 -6.95 -10.15 5.51
C PHE A 177 -6.44 -11.22 4.53
N LEU A 178 -6.24 -12.45 4.99
CA LEU A 178 -5.89 -13.60 4.15
C LEU A 178 -7.11 -14.20 3.45
N ASP A 179 -8.32 -13.97 3.98
CA ASP A 179 -9.55 -14.58 3.50
C ASP A 179 -10.35 -13.64 2.58
N ASN A 180 -11.18 -14.23 1.70
CA ASN A 180 -12.22 -13.48 0.99
C ASN A 180 -13.17 -12.80 1.97
N ARG A 181 -13.52 -11.55 1.65
CA ARG A 181 -14.56 -10.83 2.36
C ARG A 181 -15.88 -11.11 1.67
N GLY A 182 -16.95 -11.37 2.43
CA GLY A 182 -18.30 -11.65 1.88
C GLY A 182 -18.91 -10.55 0.97
N ASN A 183 -18.22 -9.44 0.75
CA ASN A 183 -18.55 -8.40 -0.23
C ASN A 183 -17.68 -8.46 -1.51
N GLY A 184 -16.99 -9.57 -1.76
CA GLY A 184 -16.16 -9.80 -2.96
C GLY A 184 -14.80 -9.10 -2.93
N ARG A 185 -14.38 -8.54 -1.79
CA ARG A 185 -13.06 -7.92 -1.65
C ARG A 185 -12.02 -8.94 -1.24
N HIS A 186 -10.84 -8.83 -1.85
CA HIS A 186 -9.68 -9.60 -1.43
C HIS A 186 -8.52 -8.70 -1.04
N TYR A 187 -8.10 -8.82 0.20
CA TYR A 187 -7.14 -7.92 0.80
C TYR A 187 -5.69 -8.19 0.40
N LEU A 188 -5.43 -9.33 -0.25
CA LEU A 188 -4.17 -9.62 -0.93
C LEU A 188 -4.15 -9.16 -2.41
N ALA A 189 -5.14 -8.39 -2.90
CA ALA A 189 -5.19 -7.94 -4.30
C ALA A 189 -3.91 -7.23 -4.77
N PHE A 190 -3.24 -6.48 -3.90
CA PHE A 190 -1.97 -5.80 -4.22
C PHE A 190 -0.82 -6.75 -4.58
N LEU A 191 -0.92 -8.04 -4.24
CA LEU A 191 0.08 -9.03 -4.64
C LEU A 191 0.05 -9.35 -6.14
N GLU A 192 -1.04 -9.06 -6.86
CA GLU A 192 -1.09 -9.20 -8.33
C GLU A 192 -0.03 -8.32 -9.00
N ALA A 193 0.17 -7.09 -8.51
CA ALA A 193 1.24 -6.21 -8.98
C ALA A 193 2.63 -6.82 -8.75
N LEU A 194 2.84 -7.46 -7.61
CA LEU A 194 4.12 -8.12 -7.30
C LEU A 194 4.35 -9.38 -8.14
N ALA A 195 3.29 -10.09 -8.54
CA ALA A 195 3.39 -11.21 -9.45
C ALA A 195 3.74 -10.78 -10.89
N ALA A 196 3.52 -9.52 -11.23
CA ALA A 196 3.87 -8.95 -12.53
C ALA A 196 5.34 -8.47 -12.61
N VAL A 197 6.05 -8.32 -11.48
CA VAL A 197 7.47 -7.93 -11.46
C VAL A 197 8.41 -9.17 -11.46
N PRO A 198 9.64 -9.06 -11.99
CA PRO A 198 10.63 -10.15 -11.93
C PRO A 198 10.87 -10.62 -10.49
N ALA A 199 10.78 -11.93 -10.26
CA ALA A 199 10.95 -12.55 -8.95
C ALA A 199 12.44 -12.73 -8.55
N GLU A 200 13.19 -11.64 -8.58
CA GLU A 200 14.65 -11.63 -8.41
C GLU A 200 15.11 -11.81 -6.96
N ASN A 201 14.24 -11.52 -5.98
CA ASN A 201 14.55 -11.69 -4.56
C ASN A 201 13.53 -12.57 -3.84
N ILE A 202 13.97 -13.15 -2.72
CA ILE A 202 13.19 -14.10 -1.92
C ILE A 202 11.89 -13.50 -1.37
N SER A 203 11.84 -12.20 -1.06
CA SER A 203 10.62 -11.55 -0.56
C SER A 203 9.54 -11.51 -1.64
N VAL A 204 9.90 -11.21 -2.89
CA VAL A 204 8.97 -11.27 -4.04
C VAL A 204 8.48 -12.70 -4.24
N GLN A 205 9.40 -13.67 -4.25
CA GLN A 205 9.03 -15.08 -4.43
C GLN A 205 8.06 -15.56 -3.34
N ARG A 206 8.29 -15.18 -2.08
CA ARG A 206 7.39 -15.50 -0.96
C ARG A 206 6.05 -14.79 -1.06
N ALA A 207 6.02 -13.55 -1.52
CA ALA A 207 4.78 -12.81 -1.77
C ALA A 207 3.95 -13.47 -2.89
N ILE A 208 4.59 -13.92 -3.97
CA ILE A 208 3.95 -14.69 -5.04
C ILE A 208 3.42 -16.03 -4.49
N ALA A 209 4.21 -16.74 -3.67
CA ALA A 209 3.77 -17.99 -3.05
C ALA A 209 2.55 -17.78 -2.15
N LEU A 210 2.50 -16.67 -1.38
CA LEU A 210 1.33 -16.30 -0.58
C LEU A 210 0.10 -16.04 -1.45
N LEU A 211 0.25 -15.29 -2.54
CA LEU A 211 -0.84 -15.07 -3.52
C LEU A 211 -1.36 -16.40 -4.08
N GLN A 212 -0.48 -17.30 -4.51
CA GLN A 212 -0.88 -18.60 -5.07
C GLN A 212 -1.59 -19.47 -4.04
N LYS A 213 -1.13 -19.45 -2.79
CA LYS A 213 -1.69 -20.27 -1.71
C LYS A 213 -3.06 -19.77 -1.24
N ASP A 214 -3.18 -18.46 -0.98
CA ASP A 214 -4.28 -17.93 -0.18
C ASP A 214 -5.27 -17.07 -0.99
N ALA A 215 -4.97 -16.68 -2.24
CA ALA A 215 -5.83 -15.76 -2.99
C ALA A 215 -6.08 -16.12 -4.46
N ALA A 216 -5.20 -16.87 -5.13
CA ALA A 216 -5.29 -17.08 -6.58
C ALA A 216 -6.58 -17.79 -7.02
N THR A 217 -7.14 -18.67 -6.20
CA THR A 217 -8.42 -19.36 -6.48
C THR A 217 -9.64 -18.47 -6.26
N GLU A 218 -9.46 -17.28 -5.69
CA GLU A 218 -10.52 -16.34 -5.35
C GLU A 218 -10.59 -15.16 -6.32
N ARG A 219 -9.86 -15.24 -7.43
CA ARG A 219 -9.91 -14.23 -8.50
C ARG A 219 -11.34 -14.07 -9.04
N PRO A 220 -11.75 -12.84 -9.42
CA PRO A 220 -10.93 -11.63 -9.46
C PRO A 220 -10.66 -11.02 -8.08
N LEU A 221 -9.43 -10.58 -7.85
CA LEU A 221 -9.03 -9.91 -6.62
C LEU A 221 -9.31 -8.42 -6.71
N ILE A 222 -10.28 -7.97 -5.92
CA ILE A 222 -10.75 -6.58 -5.92
C ILE A 222 -10.43 -5.94 -4.57
N ASP A 223 -9.73 -4.81 -4.59
CA ASP A 223 -9.57 -3.97 -3.41
C ASP A 223 -9.59 -2.48 -3.79
N GLU A 224 -10.31 -1.68 -3.02
CA GLU A 224 -10.44 -0.25 -3.28
C GLU A 224 -9.12 0.49 -3.01
N PHE A 225 -8.22 -0.07 -2.21
CA PHE A 225 -6.92 0.53 -1.90
C PHE A 225 -5.93 0.42 -3.08
N VAL A 226 -6.10 -0.59 -3.95
CA VAL A 226 -5.32 -0.73 -5.19
C VAL A 226 -6.02 -0.12 -6.41
N GLY A 227 -7.17 0.52 -6.20
CA GLY A 227 -7.93 1.18 -7.27
C GLY A 227 -8.99 0.31 -7.95
N GLY A 228 -9.22 -0.92 -7.51
CA GLY A 228 -10.28 -1.77 -8.04
C GLY A 228 -9.81 -3.21 -8.30
N ASN A 229 -10.09 -3.71 -9.49
CA ASN A 229 -9.83 -5.09 -9.88
C ASN A 229 -8.35 -5.29 -10.27
N ALA A 230 -7.53 -5.69 -9.28
CA ALA A 230 -6.11 -5.92 -9.47
C ALA A 230 -5.82 -7.08 -10.43
N THR A 231 -6.69 -8.08 -10.49
CA THR A 231 -6.57 -9.16 -11.47
C THR A 231 -6.74 -8.64 -12.90
N CYS A 232 -7.57 -7.63 -13.14
CA CYS A 232 -7.64 -7.00 -14.46
C CYS A 232 -6.41 -6.13 -14.78
N PHE A 233 -5.86 -5.44 -13.78
CA PHE A 233 -4.73 -4.52 -14.00
C PHE A 233 -3.40 -5.24 -14.17
N TRP A 234 -3.17 -6.30 -13.40
CA TRP A 234 -1.90 -7.02 -13.33
C TRP A 234 -2.01 -8.53 -13.48
N GLY A 235 -3.20 -9.10 -13.29
CA GLY A 235 -3.42 -10.53 -13.46
C GLY A 235 -3.21 -10.93 -14.93
N LYS A 236 -2.40 -11.98 -15.12
CA LYS A 236 -2.25 -12.67 -16.40
C LYS A 236 -3.17 -13.87 -16.47
#